data_AF-A0A1Z9PN95-F1
#
_entry.id   AF-A0A1Z9PN95-F1
#
_cell.length_a   1.000
_cell.length_b   1.000
_cell.length_c   1.000
_cell.angle_alpha   90.00
_cell.angle_beta   90.00
_cell.angle_gamma   90.00
#
_symmetry.space_group_name_H-M   'P 1'
#
loop_
_entity.id
_entity.type
_entity.pdbx_description
1 polymer ?
#
loop_
_entity_poly.entity_id
_entity_poly.type
_entity_poly.pdbx_seq_one_letter_code
_entity_poly.pdbx_strand_id
1 'polypeptide(L)'
;MSLQLLKYNAGIVKDTTEYSAGKNGPFYVDSDLVRFVNGYPEKIGGWEKDKFYALDSAGETTSTEATLTGIGRKMVFWRGVDGTDRIAVGTHNHLYIIQNNAIYDITPLRKTTSNLSNPLVVTSGSTTITVTDNSHGASDGDWVVINSATATGGISAETINRMAGYQITYIDANSYSIQS
;
A
#
# COMPACT_ATOMS: atom_id res chain seq x y z
N MET A 1 -11.70 29.18 -51.27
CA MET A 1 -12.58 28.51 -50.27
C MET A 1 -12.64 29.38 -49.03
N SER A 2 -13.85 29.69 -48.54
CA SER A 2 -14.03 30.41 -47.28
C SER A 2 -13.92 29.46 -46.10
N LEU A 3 -13.32 29.91 -45.01
CA LEU A 3 -13.30 29.15 -43.76
C LEU A 3 -14.75 28.99 -43.26
N GLN A 4 -15.12 27.75 -42.90
CA GLN A 4 -16.38 27.46 -42.21
C GLN A 4 -16.12 27.19 -40.73
N LEU A 5 -16.98 27.73 -39.87
CA LEU A 5 -16.94 27.45 -38.44
C LEU A 5 -17.41 26.02 -38.19
N LEU A 6 -16.53 25.18 -37.63
CA LEU A 6 -16.86 23.84 -37.16
C LEU A 6 -17.22 23.90 -35.68
N LYS A 7 -18.51 23.83 -35.36
CA LYS A 7 -19.02 23.88 -33.98
C LYS A 7 -19.57 22.52 -33.56
N TYR A 8 -18.93 21.91 -32.57
CA TYR A 8 -19.44 20.70 -31.92
C TYR A 8 -20.45 21.05 -30.84
N ASN A 9 -21.49 20.23 -30.71
CA ASN A 9 -22.47 20.35 -29.63
C ASN A 9 -21.91 19.69 -28.37
N ALA A 10 -22.15 20.30 -27.21
CA ALA A 10 -21.73 19.75 -25.93
C ALA A 10 -22.54 18.51 -25.56
N GLY A 11 -21.91 17.60 -24.81
CA GLY A 11 -22.51 16.35 -24.35
C GLY A 11 -22.15 15.16 -25.21
N ILE A 12 -22.49 13.97 -24.72
CA ILE A 12 -22.22 12.69 -25.37
C ILE A 12 -23.55 12.07 -25.79
N VAL A 13 -23.63 11.70 -27.06
CA VAL A 13 -24.81 11.11 -27.68
C VAL A 13 -24.51 9.64 -27.95
N LYS A 14 -25.19 8.74 -27.22
CA LYS A 14 -25.02 7.27 -27.31
C LYS A 14 -26.17 6.56 -28.04
N ASP A 15 -27.21 7.29 -28.42
CA ASP A 15 -28.45 6.79 -29.04
C ASP A 15 -28.46 6.90 -30.57
N THR A 16 -27.37 7.37 -31.18
CA THR A 16 -27.21 7.46 -32.64
C THR A 16 -25.94 6.76 -33.11
N THR A 17 -25.85 6.49 -34.41
CA THR A 17 -24.62 5.95 -35.00
C THR A 17 -23.56 7.05 -35.13
N GLU A 18 -22.28 6.67 -35.10
CA GLU A 18 -21.16 7.61 -35.30
C GLU A 18 -21.30 8.41 -36.61
N TYR A 19 -21.79 7.75 -37.66
CA TYR A 19 -22.03 8.38 -38.96
C TYR A 19 -23.13 9.45 -38.90
N SER A 20 -24.21 9.18 -38.18
CA SER A 20 -25.32 10.14 -37.98
C SER A 20 -24.90 11.30 -37.08
N ALA A 21 -24.14 11.01 -36.02
CA ALA A 21 -23.63 11.99 -35.07
C ALA A 21 -22.68 13.01 -35.73
N GLY A 22 -21.91 12.60 -36.75
CA GLY A 22 -21.04 13.51 -37.52
C GLY A 22 -21.77 14.41 -38.52
N LYS A 23 -23.01 14.08 -38.90
CA LYS A 23 -23.79 14.80 -39.92
C LYS A 23 -24.86 15.72 -39.34
N ASN A 24 -25.59 15.27 -38.33
CA ASN A 24 -26.70 16.02 -37.73
C ASN A 24 -26.23 16.74 -36.46
N GLY A 25 -25.52 17.86 -36.63
CA GLY A 25 -24.97 18.66 -35.53
C GLY A 25 -23.85 17.90 -34.82
N PRO A 26 -22.57 18.15 -35.10
CA PRO A 26 -21.53 17.21 -34.75
C PRO A 26 -21.45 17.01 -33.23
N PHE A 27 -21.81 15.81 -32.78
CA PHE A 27 -21.85 15.40 -31.38
C PHE A 27 -20.64 14.54 -31.02
N TYR A 28 -20.29 14.52 -29.74
CA TYR A 28 -19.34 13.56 -29.21
C TYR A 28 -20.06 12.22 -28.98
N VAL A 29 -19.42 11.12 -29.35
CA VAL A 29 -19.97 9.74 -29.19
C VAL A 29 -19.33 8.98 -28.05
N ASP A 30 -18.21 9.48 -27.54
CA ASP A 30 -17.52 8.91 -26.40
C ASP A 30 -16.72 9.95 -25.62
N SER A 31 -16.41 9.63 -24.37
CA SER A 31 -15.47 10.41 -23.57
C SER A 31 -14.79 9.55 -22.53
N ASP A 32 -13.55 9.90 -22.22
CA ASP A 32 -12.90 9.48 -20.99
C ASP A 32 -12.34 10.71 -20.29
N LEU A 33 -12.64 10.88 -18.99
CA LEU A 33 -12.16 11.99 -18.15
C LEU A 33 -12.42 13.41 -18.71
N VAL A 34 -13.52 13.60 -19.44
CA VAL A 34 -13.93 14.90 -20.01
C VAL A 34 -15.32 15.31 -19.50
N ARG A 35 -15.49 16.59 -19.18
CA ARG A 35 -16.77 17.26 -18.90
C ARG A 35 -17.00 18.37 -19.91
N PHE A 36 -18.23 18.88 -19.98
CA PHE A 36 -18.53 20.07 -20.76
C PHE A 36 -18.78 21.27 -19.85
N VAL A 37 -18.06 22.36 -20.05
CA VAL A 37 -18.24 23.63 -19.32
C VAL A 37 -18.47 24.73 -20.34
N ASN A 38 -19.55 25.50 -20.19
CA ASN A 38 -19.93 26.56 -21.12
C ASN A 38 -20.00 26.13 -22.60
N GLY A 39 -20.31 24.85 -22.84
CA GLY A 39 -20.40 24.28 -24.19
C GLY A 39 -19.11 23.74 -24.77
N TYR A 40 -17.98 23.81 -24.04
CA TYR A 40 -16.67 23.33 -24.49
C TYR A 40 -16.23 22.10 -23.69
N PRO A 41 -15.54 21.13 -24.34
CA PRO A 41 -14.95 20.00 -23.63
C PRO A 41 -13.77 20.48 -22.76
N GLU A 42 -13.79 20.09 -21.50
CA GLU A 42 -12.79 20.38 -20.49
C GLU A 42 -12.35 19.09 -19.79
N LYS A 43 -11.09 19.04 -19.36
CA LYS A 43 -10.59 17.90 -18.57
C LYS A 43 -11.22 17.87 -17.17
N ILE A 44 -11.63 16.69 -16.71
CA ILE A 44 -12.09 16.46 -15.32
C ILE A 44 -10.91 16.16 -14.38
N GLY A 45 -9.74 15.84 -14.93
CA GLY A 45 -8.65 15.22 -14.16
C GLY A 45 -8.77 13.70 -14.21
N GLY A 46 -7.75 13.00 -13.74
CA GLY A 46 -7.73 11.54 -13.70
C GLY A 46 -7.90 11.00 -12.29
N TRP A 47 -7.53 9.73 -12.14
CA TRP A 47 -7.45 9.09 -10.83
C TRP A 47 -6.24 9.61 -10.06
N GLU A 48 -6.46 10.06 -8.83
CA GLU A 48 -5.38 10.30 -7.88
C GLU A 48 -5.22 9.08 -6.98
N LYS A 49 -3.98 8.73 -6.67
CA LYS A 49 -3.68 7.64 -5.74
C LYS A 49 -4.13 8.07 -4.35
N ASP A 50 -5.06 7.32 -3.76
CA ASP A 50 -5.32 7.43 -2.33
C ASP A 50 -4.12 6.85 -1.56
N LYS A 51 -3.57 7.65 -0.64
CA LYS A 51 -2.37 7.30 0.10
C LYS A 51 -2.76 6.71 1.44
N PHE A 52 -2.17 5.57 1.75
CA PHE A 52 -2.19 5.00 3.08
C PHE A 52 -0.80 5.15 3.70
N TYR A 53 -0.77 5.25 5.02
CA TYR A 53 0.44 5.55 5.77
C TYR A 53 0.86 4.37 6.64
N ALA A 54 2.17 4.32 6.91
CA ALA A 54 2.76 3.35 7.82
C ALA A 54 2.42 3.70 9.27
N LEU A 55 2.54 2.70 10.14
CA LEU A 55 2.43 2.85 11.59
C LEU A 55 3.82 2.92 12.22
N ASP A 56 3.97 3.75 13.25
CA ASP A 56 5.15 3.74 14.11
C ASP A 56 5.14 2.53 15.05
N SER A 57 6.18 2.38 15.89
CA SER A 57 6.26 1.28 16.86
C SER A 57 5.18 1.30 17.95
N ALA A 58 4.46 2.41 18.12
CA ALA A 58 3.37 2.57 19.08
C ALA A 58 1.99 2.29 18.46
N GLY A 59 1.91 2.08 17.15
CA GLY A 59 0.64 1.86 16.44
C GLY A 59 -0.03 3.14 15.95
N GLU A 60 0.68 4.26 15.96
CA GLU A 60 0.18 5.55 15.50
C GLU A 60 0.55 5.80 14.04
N THR A 61 -0.33 6.49 13.32
CA THR A 61 -0.16 6.78 11.89
C THR A 61 0.97 7.79 11.65
N THR A 62 1.89 7.45 10.75
CA THR A 62 3.00 8.31 10.33
C THR A 62 2.66 9.16 9.09
N SER A 63 3.59 9.98 8.63
CA SER A 63 3.51 10.68 7.34
C SER A 63 4.17 9.92 6.18
N THR A 64 4.69 8.71 6.45
CA THR A 64 5.36 7.87 5.45
C THR A 64 4.34 7.03 4.71
N GLU A 65 4.27 7.20 3.39
CA GLU A 65 3.39 6.42 2.53
C GLU A 65 3.76 4.93 2.58
N ALA A 66 2.77 4.08 2.84
CA ALA A 66 2.90 2.63 2.90
C ALA A 66 2.18 1.96 1.74
N THR A 67 2.69 0.79 1.36
CA THR A 67 2.04 -0.11 0.41
C THR A 67 1.81 -1.46 1.04
N LEU A 68 0.79 -2.18 0.56
CA LEU A 68 0.56 -3.55 0.97
C LEU A 68 1.75 -4.42 0.54
N THR A 69 2.21 -5.31 1.41
CA THR A 69 3.24 -6.28 1.06
C THR A 69 2.62 -7.51 0.41
N GLY A 70 3.19 -7.87 -0.73
CA GLY A 70 2.77 -9.02 -1.52
C GLY A 70 1.55 -8.77 -2.41
N ILE A 71 1.18 -9.82 -3.16
CA ILE A 71 0.07 -9.77 -4.12
C ILE A 71 -1.27 -9.91 -3.40
N GLY A 72 -2.12 -8.88 -3.49
CA GLY A 72 -3.49 -8.90 -3.00
C GLY A 72 -4.35 -9.97 -3.70
N ARG A 73 -5.07 -10.77 -2.91
CA ARG A 73 -5.91 -11.88 -3.39
C ARG A 73 -7.38 -11.63 -3.20
N LYS A 74 -7.76 -10.93 -2.13
CA LYS A 74 -9.16 -10.63 -1.82
C LYS A 74 -9.25 -9.40 -0.91
N MET A 75 -10.31 -8.63 -1.09
CA MET A 75 -10.67 -7.54 -0.20
C MET A 75 -12.10 -7.74 0.31
N VAL A 76 -12.34 -7.33 1.56
CA VAL A 76 -13.67 -7.33 2.18
C VAL A 76 -13.82 -6.02 2.94
N PHE A 77 -14.91 -5.30 2.70
CA PHE A 77 -15.24 -4.09 3.44
C PHE A 77 -16.37 -4.36 4.43
N TRP A 78 -16.35 -3.66 5.56
CA TRP A 78 -17.47 -3.61 6.50
C TRP A 78 -17.40 -2.35 7.36
N ARG A 79 -18.52 -2.03 7.99
CA ARG A 79 -18.60 -1.04 9.06
C ARG A 79 -18.68 -1.78 10.40
N GLY A 80 -17.77 -1.43 11.31
CA GLY A 80 -17.78 -1.99 12.67
C GLY A 80 -18.94 -1.46 13.51
N VAL A 81 -19.22 -2.12 14.63
CA VAL A 81 -20.19 -1.65 15.64
C VAL A 81 -19.77 -0.33 16.30
N ASP A 82 -18.48 0.00 16.21
CA ASP A 82 -17.88 1.27 16.59
C ASP A 82 -18.07 2.38 15.54
N GLY A 83 -18.73 2.08 14.42
CA GLY A 83 -18.98 3.02 13.34
C GLY A 83 -17.78 3.24 12.40
N THR A 84 -16.65 2.57 12.64
CA THR A 84 -15.45 2.71 11.79
C THR A 84 -15.54 1.83 10.56
N ASP A 85 -15.29 2.43 9.40
CA ASP A 85 -15.16 1.72 8.13
C ASP A 85 -13.81 1.04 8.00
N ARG A 86 -13.83 -0.23 7.59
CA ARG A 86 -12.64 -1.06 7.47
C ARG A 86 -12.63 -1.80 6.14
N ILE A 87 -11.43 -1.96 5.61
CA ILE A 87 -11.17 -2.85 4.48
C ILE A 87 -10.14 -3.87 4.92
N ALA A 88 -10.52 -5.15 4.98
CA ALA A 88 -9.54 -6.22 5.07
C ALA A 88 -8.95 -6.51 3.69
N VAL A 89 -7.64 -6.66 3.63
CA VAL A 89 -6.94 -7.09 2.43
C VAL A 89 -6.10 -8.30 2.74
N GLY A 90 -6.48 -9.44 2.17
CA GLY A 90 -5.67 -10.66 2.21
C GLY A 90 -4.70 -10.67 1.04
N THR A 91 -3.40 -10.75 1.32
CA THR A 91 -2.37 -11.01 0.32
C THR A 91 -1.95 -12.48 0.38
N HIS A 92 -0.99 -12.89 -0.45
CA HIS A 92 -0.47 -14.26 -0.40
C HIS A 92 0.39 -14.55 0.85
N ASN A 93 0.82 -13.53 1.58
CA ASN A 93 1.71 -13.66 2.74
C ASN A 93 1.28 -12.84 3.96
N HIS A 94 0.35 -11.89 3.82
CA HIS A 94 -0.11 -11.03 4.91
C HIS A 94 -1.64 -10.87 4.92
N LEU A 95 -2.16 -10.48 6.08
CA LEU A 95 -3.54 -10.04 6.27
C LEU A 95 -3.55 -8.63 6.85
N TYR A 96 -4.14 -7.68 6.12
CA TYR A 96 -4.18 -6.27 6.48
C TYR A 96 -5.57 -5.79 6.84
N ILE A 97 -5.65 -4.76 7.68
CA ILE A 97 -6.80 -3.88 7.87
C ILE A 97 -6.40 -2.48 7.45
N ILE A 98 -7.15 -1.88 6.54
CA ILE A 98 -7.04 -0.46 6.21
C ILE A 98 -8.15 0.28 6.94
N GLN A 99 -7.76 1.28 7.74
CA GLN A 99 -8.67 2.18 8.46
C GLN A 99 -7.95 3.51 8.71
N ASN A 100 -8.68 4.62 8.76
CA ASN A 100 -8.15 5.96 9.10
C ASN A 100 -6.85 6.32 8.35
N ASN A 101 -6.82 6.05 7.03
CA ASN A 101 -5.68 6.28 6.15
C ASN A 101 -4.39 5.52 6.53
N ALA A 102 -4.44 4.46 7.34
CA ALA A 102 -3.29 3.65 7.70
C ALA A 102 -3.49 2.17 7.37
N ILE A 103 -2.37 1.47 7.16
CA ILE A 103 -2.34 0.02 6.93
C ILE A 103 -1.90 -0.66 8.23
N TYR A 104 -2.80 -1.45 8.81
CA TYR A 104 -2.52 -2.29 9.97
C TYR A 104 -2.26 -3.71 9.51
N ASP A 105 -1.07 -4.23 9.80
CA ASP A 105 -0.77 -5.65 9.61
C ASP A 105 -1.32 -6.46 10.79
N ILE A 106 -2.25 -7.36 10.50
CA ILE A 106 -2.86 -8.26 11.48
C ILE A 106 -2.55 -9.72 11.17
N THR A 107 -1.47 -9.98 10.41
CA THR A 107 -1.01 -11.32 10.09
C THR A 107 -0.74 -12.09 11.39
N PRO A 108 -1.40 -13.24 11.63
CA PRO A 108 -1.21 -13.99 12.87
C PRO A 108 0.26 -14.37 13.08
N LEU A 109 0.79 -14.07 14.26
CA LEU A 109 2.15 -14.44 14.63
C LEU A 109 2.21 -15.94 14.96
N ARG A 110 3.15 -16.65 14.33
CA ARG A 110 3.41 -18.07 14.62
C ARG A 110 4.04 -18.29 16.00
N LYS A 111 5.03 -17.45 16.36
CA LYS A 111 5.83 -17.55 17.58
C LYS A 111 6.22 -16.16 18.05
N THR A 112 6.26 -15.97 19.36
CA THR A 112 6.87 -14.81 19.99
C THR A 112 8.00 -15.30 20.89
N THR A 113 9.21 -14.79 20.69
CA THR A 113 10.36 -15.02 21.56
C THR A 113 10.61 -13.75 22.39
N SER A 114 10.93 -13.90 23.67
CA SER A 114 11.21 -12.78 24.58
C SER A 114 12.46 -13.05 25.42
N ASN A 115 12.97 -12.01 26.08
CA ASN A 115 14.13 -12.07 26.99
C ASN A 115 15.43 -12.57 26.33
N LEU A 116 15.62 -12.26 25.05
CA LEU A 116 16.87 -12.53 24.34
C LEU A 116 17.97 -11.57 24.83
N SER A 117 19.18 -12.08 25.05
CA SER A 117 20.32 -11.27 25.52
C SER A 117 21.16 -10.81 24.33
N ASN A 118 21.16 -9.51 24.05
CA ASN A 118 21.88 -8.88 22.92
C ASN A 118 21.73 -9.63 21.58
N PRO A 119 20.49 -9.94 21.13
CA PRO A 119 20.29 -10.79 19.96
C PRO A 119 20.68 -10.15 18.64
N LEU A 120 20.77 -8.82 18.58
CA LEU A 120 20.99 -8.07 17.35
C LEU A 120 22.48 -7.74 17.19
N VAL A 121 23.07 -8.22 16.09
CA VAL A 121 24.46 -7.95 15.73
C VAL A 121 24.50 -7.29 14.35
N VAL A 122 25.22 -6.18 14.25
CA VAL A 122 25.36 -5.40 13.02
C VAL A 122 26.83 -5.07 12.81
N THR A 123 27.36 -5.36 11.63
CA THR A 123 28.70 -4.89 11.24
C THR A 123 28.64 -3.40 10.89
N SER A 124 29.60 -2.62 11.36
CA SER A 124 29.64 -1.17 11.10
C SER A 124 29.53 -0.85 9.61
N GLY A 125 28.60 0.05 9.25
CA GLY A 125 28.31 0.43 7.87
C GLY A 125 27.40 -0.54 7.11
N SER A 126 26.94 -1.63 7.73
CA SER A 126 25.97 -2.57 7.15
C SER A 126 24.54 -2.22 7.56
N THR A 127 23.58 -2.49 6.67
CA THR A 127 22.14 -2.49 6.95
C THR A 127 21.60 -3.89 7.26
N THR A 128 22.46 -4.90 7.23
CA THR A 128 22.11 -6.28 7.61
C THR A 128 22.25 -6.45 9.11
N ILE A 129 21.16 -6.85 9.75
CA ILE A 129 21.11 -7.20 11.17
C ILE A 129 21.03 -8.72 11.27
N THR A 130 22.03 -9.34 11.89
CA THR A 130 21.96 -10.76 12.27
C THR A 130 21.26 -10.86 13.61
N VAL A 131 20.21 -11.67 13.66
CA VAL A 131 19.40 -11.93 14.85
C VAL A 131 19.69 -13.33 15.36
N THR A 132 20.09 -13.43 16.63
CA THR A 132 20.24 -14.71 17.33
C THR A 132 18.94 -15.00 18.09
N ASP A 133 18.17 -15.99 17.64
CA ASP A 133 16.96 -16.52 18.31
C ASP A 133 17.00 -18.05 18.27
N ASN A 134 17.32 -18.67 19.40
CA ASN A 134 17.51 -20.12 19.48
C ASN A 134 16.20 -20.87 19.19
N SER A 135 16.26 -21.83 18.27
CA SER A 135 15.09 -22.62 17.85
C SER A 135 13.91 -21.73 17.43
N HIS A 136 14.18 -20.71 16.61
CA HIS A 136 13.15 -19.77 16.12
C HIS A 136 12.09 -20.46 15.23
N GLY A 137 12.44 -21.55 14.55
CA GLY A 137 11.51 -22.35 13.73
C GLY A 137 10.98 -21.62 12.50
N ALA A 138 11.69 -20.59 12.04
CA ALA A 138 11.37 -19.85 10.82
C ALA A 138 12.06 -20.45 9.61
N SER A 139 11.42 -20.33 8.47
CA SER A 139 11.98 -20.65 7.16
C SER A 139 12.45 -19.39 6.44
N ASP A 140 13.25 -19.57 5.40
CA ASP A 140 13.64 -18.46 4.53
C ASP A 140 12.40 -17.79 3.92
N GLY A 141 12.36 -16.45 3.94
CA GLY A 141 11.23 -15.68 3.43
C GLY A 141 10.06 -15.50 4.40
N ASP A 142 10.09 -16.10 5.59
CA ASP A 142 9.17 -15.79 6.70
C ASP A 142 9.32 -14.33 7.16
N TRP A 143 8.39 -13.86 7.99
CA TRP A 143 8.41 -12.50 8.51
C TRP A 143 8.57 -12.47 10.03
N VAL A 144 9.24 -11.42 10.51
CA VAL A 144 9.39 -11.11 11.93
C VAL A 144 9.14 -9.64 12.20
N VAL A 145 8.52 -9.36 13.34
CA VAL A 145 8.44 -8.03 13.91
C VAL A 145 9.34 -8.01 15.15
N ILE A 146 10.24 -7.04 15.21
CA ILE A 146 11.08 -6.80 16.39
C ILE A 146 10.40 -5.71 17.22
N ASN A 147 10.39 -5.89 18.53
CA ASN A 147 9.92 -4.89 19.48
C ASN A 147 10.97 -4.64 20.56
N SER A 148 10.91 -3.45 21.16
CA SER A 148 11.75 -3.05 22.29
C SER A 148 13.27 -3.16 22.07
N ALA A 149 13.74 -3.18 20.83
CA ALA A 149 15.16 -3.14 20.51
C ALA A 149 15.73 -1.73 20.70
N THR A 150 16.97 -1.64 21.15
CA THR A 150 17.73 -0.40 21.16
C THR A 150 18.44 -0.17 19.82
N ALA A 151 18.83 1.07 19.54
CA ALA A 151 19.65 1.38 18.37
C ALA A 151 20.92 0.52 18.38
N THR A 152 21.23 -0.10 17.23
CA THR A 152 22.31 -1.09 17.10
C THR A 152 23.06 -0.87 15.79
N GLY A 153 24.39 -0.82 15.83
CA GLY A 153 25.22 -0.68 14.63
C GLY A 153 24.99 0.58 13.79
N GLY A 154 24.44 1.64 14.37
CA GLY A 154 24.09 2.88 13.67
C GLY A 154 22.67 2.92 13.09
N ILE A 155 21.90 1.84 13.24
CA ILE A 155 20.49 1.78 12.85
C ILE A 155 19.63 2.24 14.05
N SER A 156 18.67 3.13 13.81
CA SER A 156 17.83 3.70 14.87
C SER A 156 16.90 2.65 15.47
N ALA A 157 16.53 2.84 16.74
CA ALA A 157 15.54 1.98 17.40
C ALA A 157 14.17 2.04 16.70
N GLU A 158 13.79 3.20 16.16
CA GLU A 158 12.54 3.38 15.40
C GLU A 158 12.52 2.50 14.15
N THR A 159 13.62 2.47 13.38
CA THR A 159 13.74 1.61 12.22
C THR A 159 13.60 0.15 12.64
N ILE A 160 14.39 -0.31 13.61
CA ILE A 160 14.40 -1.72 14.07
C ILE A 160 13.04 -2.17 14.60
N ASN A 161 12.31 -1.30 15.29
CA ASN A 161 11.03 -1.63 15.91
C ASN A 161 9.82 -1.36 15.02
N ARG A 162 9.99 -1.18 13.71
CA ARG A 162 8.88 -0.87 12.81
C ARG A 162 7.83 -1.98 12.79
N MET A 163 6.55 -1.62 12.86
CA MET A 163 5.45 -2.58 12.87
C MET A 163 5.28 -3.36 11.58
N ALA A 164 5.74 -2.82 10.44
CA ALA A 164 5.74 -3.54 9.15
C ALA A 164 6.64 -4.78 9.16
N GLY A 165 7.54 -4.90 10.14
CA GLY A 165 8.44 -6.03 10.28
C GLY A 165 9.48 -6.15 9.16
N TYR A 166 10.03 -7.34 9.06
CA TYR A 166 11.13 -7.70 8.17
C TYR A 166 10.95 -9.10 7.62
N GLN A 167 11.29 -9.26 6.35
CA GLN A 167 11.48 -10.58 5.78
C GLN A 167 12.80 -11.17 6.30
N ILE A 168 12.74 -12.42 6.74
CA ILE A 168 13.86 -13.22 7.21
C ILE A 168 14.63 -13.77 6.01
N THR A 169 15.96 -13.65 6.06
CA THR A 169 16.89 -14.53 5.34
C THR A 169 17.43 -15.58 6.31
N TYR A 170 17.13 -16.86 6.07
CA TYR A 170 17.50 -17.96 6.96
C TYR A 170 19.03 -18.19 6.98
N ILE A 171 19.60 -18.37 8.18
CA ILE A 171 21.01 -18.74 8.33
C ILE A 171 21.11 -20.17 8.87
N ASP A 172 20.58 -20.41 10.07
CA ASP A 172 20.53 -21.73 10.71
C ASP A 172 19.38 -21.80 11.73
N ALA A 173 19.27 -22.89 12.49
CA ALA A 173 18.15 -23.09 13.43
C ALA A 173 18.12 -22.11 14.62
N ASN A 174 19.19 -21.33 14.82
CA ASN A 174 19.35 -20.40 15.93
C ASN A 174 19.57 -18.96 15.48
N SER A 175 19.62 -18.70 14.17
CA SER A 175 19.90 -17.38 13.65
C SER A 175 19.32 -17.13 12.26
N TYR A 176 19.02 -15.86 12.02
CA TYR A 176 18.61 -15.36 10.72
C TYR A 176 19.07 -13.92 10.55
N SER A 177 19.01 -13.39 9.33
CA SER A 177 19.25 -11.96 9.08
C SER A 177 18.03 -11.24 8.55
N ILE A 178 18.02 -9.92 8.76
CA ILE A 178 17.02 -8.98 8.26
C ILE A 178 17.72 -7.73 7.73
N GLN A 179 17.02 -6.96 6.90
CA GLN A 179 17.54 -5.73 6.32
C GLN A 179 16.75 -4.51 6.80
N SER A 180 17.44 -3.56 7.44
CA SER A 180 16.87 -2.33 8.01
C SER A 180 16.24 -1.43 6.97
#